data_AF-A0A3D0QZY3-F1
#
_entry.id   AF-A0A3D0QZY3-F1
#
_cell.length_a   1.000
_cell.length_b   1.000
_cell.length_c   1.000
_cell.angle_alpha   90.00
_cell.angle_beta   90.00
_cell.angle_gamma   90.00
#
_symmetry.space_group_name_H-M   'P 1'
#
loop_
_entity.id
_entity.type
_entity.pdbx_description
1 polymer ?
#
loop_
_entity_poly.entity_id
_entity_poly.type
_entity_poly.pdbx_seq_one_letter_code
_entity_poly.pdbx_strand_id
1 'polypeptide(L)'
;MAQQETVATSLAGAVTKDVGASLAPVDAELARRFPGDPGTRQPVHTVYVPGDAFAADTVRSWGDRALAALDEHAPDAGTLAAVLGIDPALAGPVHERVRAKLEREPVEDLRIDFEDGYGARPDAEEDAAA
;
A
#
# COMPACT_ATOMS: atom_id res chain seq x y z
N MET A 1 -19.23 -19.49 -48.25
CA MET A 1 -19.29 -19.70 -46.78
C MET A 1 -17.86 -19.82 -46.29
N ALA A 2 -17.36 -18.80 -45.59
CA ALA A 2 -15.99 -18.80 -45.07
C ALA A 2 -15.92 -19.76 -43.86
N GLN A 3 -15.01 -20.73 -43.90
CA GLN A 3 -14.73 -21.58 -42.74
C GLN A 3 -14.16 -20.70 -41.63
N GLN A 4 -14.81 -20.73 -40.46
CA GLN A 4 -14.22 -20.23 -39.23
C GLN A 4 -13.10 -21.19 -38.85
N GLU A 5 -11.84 -20.77 -39.05
CA GLU A 5 -10.69 -21.49 -38.51
C GLU A 5 -10.66 -21.33 -37.00
N THR A 6 -10.67 -22.45 -36.28
CA THR A 6 -10.48 -22.47 -34.84
C THR A 6 -9.02 -22.15 -34.54
N VAL A 7 -8.73 -20.95 -34.05
CA VAL A 7 -7.38 -20.55 -33.63
C VAL A 7 -7.09 -21.11 -32.25
N ALA A 8 -5.91 -21.70 -32.07
CA ALA A 8 -5.46 -22.16 -30.76
C ALA A 8 -5.23 -20.99 -29.81
N THR A 9 -5.81 -21.06 -28.60
CA THR A 9 -5.65 -20.06 -27.53
C THR A 9 -4.60 -20.46 -26.49
N SER A 10 -3.75 -21.45 -26.81
CA SER A 10 -2.68 -21.94 -25.94
C SER A 10 -1.35 -22.02 -26.69
N LEU A 11 -0.27 -21.77 -25.96
CA LEU A 11 1.09 -21.92 -26.49
C LEU A 11 1.48 -23.41 -26.49
N ALA A 12 2.14 -23.84 -27.55
CA ALA A 12 2.71 -25.18 -27.61
C ALA A 12 3.84 -25.35 -26.56
N GLY A 13 3.97 -26.54 -25.99
CA GLY A 13 4.94 -26.80 -24.92
C GLY A 13 6.40 -26.53 -25.31
N ALA A 14 6.75 -26.69 -26.58
CA ALA A 14 8.07 -26.33 -27.10
C ALA A 14 8.31 -24.81 -27.01
N VAL A 15 7.32 -24.00 -27.38
CA VAL A 15 7.40 -22.53 -27.32
C VAL A 15 7.61 -22.07 -25.87
N THR A 16 6.83 -22.60 -24.93
CA THR A 16 7.00 -22.25 -23.50
C THR A 16 8.37 -22.65 -22.97
N LYS A 17 8.93 -23.77 -23.42
CA LYS A 17 10.25 -24.24 -23.02
C LYS A 17 11.37 -23.34 -23.57
N ASP A 18 11.28 -22.99 -24.85
CA ASP A 18 12.30 -22.16 -25.52
C ASP A 18 12.29 -20.73 -24.95
N VAL A 19 11.10 -20.17 -24.70
CA VAL A 19 10.95 -18.87 -24.02
C VAL A 19 11.50 -18.94 -22.59
N GLY A 20 11.18 -19.99 -21.83
CA GLY A 20 11.73 -20.17 -20.48
C GLY A 20 13.26 -20.25 -20.47
N ALA A 21 13.87 -20.95 -21.45
CA ALA A 21 15.33 -21.02 -21.58
C ALA A 21 15.94 -19.65 -21.94
N SER A 22 15.28 -18.88 -22.81
CA SER A 22 15.67 -17.51 -23.16
C SER A 22 15.61 -16.56 -21.96
N LEU A 23 14.65 -16.75 -21.04
CA LEU A 23 14.45 -15.89 -19.88
C LEU A 23 15.27 -16.31 -18.66
N ALA A 24 15.81 -17.53 -18.61
CA ALA A 24 16.56 -18.02 -17.46
C ALA A 24 17.70 -17.09 -16.97
N PRO A 25 18.48 -16.40 -17.83
CA PRO A 25 19.47 -15.43 -17.35
C PRO A 25 18.84 -14.19 -16.70
N VAL A 26 17.69 -13.74 -17.20
CA VAL A 26 16.92 -12.62 -16.62
C VAL A 26 16.32 -13.02 -15.28
N ASP A 27 15.76 -14.23 -15.18
CA ASP A 27 15.22 -14.78 -13.93
C ASP A 27 16.31 -14.85 -12.86
N ALA A 28 17.52 -15.31 -13.22
CA ALA A 28 18.65 -15.35 -12.31
C ALA A 28 19.08 -13.95 -11.82
N GLU A 29 19.07 -12.95 -12.70
CA GLU A 29 19.40 -11.57 -12.33
C GLU A 29 18.29 -10.94 -11.46
N LEU A 30 17.03 -11.23 -11.75
CA LEU A 30 15.89 -10.79 -10.92
C LEU A 30 15.96 -11.41 -9.54
N ALA A 31 16.18 -12.72 -9.43
CA ALA A 31 16.32 -13.40 -8.14
C ALA A 31 17.50 -12.84 -7.32
N ARG A 32 18.59 -12.47 -7.98
CA ARG A 32 19.75 -11.86 -7.33
C ARG A 32 19.48 -10.44 -6.83
N ARG A 33 18.77 -9.61 -7.61
CA ARG A 33 18.46 -8.21 -7.26
C ARG A 33 17.28 -8.09 -6.30
N PHE A 34 16.34 -9.00 -6.40
CA PHE A 34 15.08 -9.01 -5.67
C PHE A 34 14.90 -10.39 -5.02
N PRO A 35 15.66 -10.70 -3.94
CA PRO A 35 15.67 -12.02 -3.30
C PRO A 35 14.35 -12.39 -2.59
N GLY A 36 13.30 -11.59 -2.76
CA GLY A 36 12.01 -11.73 -2.07
C GLY A 36 11.99 -10.99 -0.74
N ASP A 37 11.08 -11.41 0.13
CA ASP A 37 10.89 -10.81 1.44
C ASP A 37 12.12 -11.06 2.34
N PRO A 38 12.85 -10.02 2.79
CA PRO A 38 13.98 -10.17 3.69
C PRO A 38 13.58 -10.64 5.10
N GLY A 39 12.28 -10.83 5.37
CA GLY A 39 11.76 -11.24 6.68
C GLY A 39 11.82 -10.11 7.73
N THR A 40 12.13 -8.88 7.28
CA THR A 40 12.01 -7.69 8.11
C THR A 40 10.55 -7.26 8.19
N ARG A 41 10.23 -6.46 9.20
CA ARG A 41 8.89 -5.88 9.34
C ARG A 41 8.51 -5.13 8.06
N GLN A 42 7.36 -5.51 7.48
CA GLN A 42 6.72 -4.77 6.40
C GLN A 42 5.75 -3.72 6.98
N PRO A 43 5.57 -2.57 6.31
CA PRO A 43 4.59 -1.58 6.70
C PRO A 43 3.19 -2.20 6.65
N VAL A 44 2.42 -2.06 7.73
CA VAL A 44 1.01 -2.48 7.73
C VAL A 44 0.14 -1.37 7.14
N HIS A 45 0.45 -0.11 7.47
CA HIS A 45 -0.26 1.06 6.94
C HIS A 45 0.56 1.75 5.85
N THR A 46 0.26 1.39 4.60
CA THR A 46 0.75 2.06 3.40
C THR A 46 -0.33 2.96 2.81
N VAL A 47 -0.01 4.21 2.51
CA VAL A 47 -0.96 5.17 1.92
C VAL A 47 -0.35 5.83 0.70
N TYR A 48 -1.17 6.04 -0.32
CA TYR A 48 -0.85 6.85 -1.49
C TYR A 48 -1.55 8.20 -1.39
N VAL A 49 -0.82 9.27 -1.67
CA VAL A 49 -1.36 10.63 -1.74
C VAL A 49 -0.97 11.26 -3.07
N PRO A 50 -1.87 12.02 -3.71
CA PRO A 50 -1.50 12.77 -4.88
C PRO A 50 -0.50 13.88 -4.50
N GLY A 51 0.41 14.18 -5.42
CA GLY A 51 1.53 15.11 -5.16
C GLY A 51 1.13 16.50 -4.68
N ASP A 52 -0.02 17.00 -5.14
CA ASP A 52 -0.57 18.31 -4.78
C ASP A 52 -1.24 18.35 -3.39
N ALA A 53 -1.64 17.19 -2.85
CA ALA A 53 -2.23 17.09 -1.52
C ALA A 53 -1.19 16.77 -0.43
N PHE A 54 0.05 16.47 -0.82
CA PHE A 54 1.13 16.21 0.12
C PHE A 54 1.68 17.51 0.71
N ALA A 55 1.83 17.53 2.03
CA ALA A 55 2.46 18.59 2.79
C ALA A 55 3.45 18.01 3.81
N ALA A 56 4.37 18.84 4.29
CA ALA A 56 5.39 18.42 5.25
C ALA A 56 4.80 17.85 6.56
N ASP A 57 3.57 18.25 6.91
CA ASP A 57 2.87 17.84 8.12
C ASP A 57 1.81 16.74 7.90
N THR A 58 1.59 16.26 6.66
CA THR A 58 0.52 15.29 6.31
C THR A 58 0.48 14.10 7.28
N VAL A 59 1.63 13.43 7.48
CA VAL A 59 1.71 12.24 8.33
C VAL A 59 1.36 12.54 9.79
N ARG A 60 1.84 13.65 10.33
CA ARG A 60 1.57 14.02 11.72
C ARG A 60 0.12 14.47 11.91
N SER A 61 -0.39 15.31 11.01
CA SER A 61 -1.78 15.76 11.00
C SER A 61 -2.76 14.58 10.96
N TRP A 62 -2.49 13.58 10.12
CA TRP A 62 -3.29 12.36 10.08
C TRP A 62 -3.17 11.52 11.34
N GLY A 63 -1.97 11.40 11.90
CA GLY A 63 -1.77 10.75 13.18
C GLY A 63 -2.59 11.42 14.29
N ASP A 64 -2.62 12.75 14.35
CA ASP A 64 -3.33 13.49 15.41
C ASP A 64 -4.83 13.28 15.28
N ARG A 65 -5.34 13.29 14.05
CA ARG A 65 -6.73 12.96 13.75
C ARG A 65 -7.07 11.51 14.11
N ALA A 66 -6.18 10.57 13.86
CA ALA A 66 -6.37 9.17 14.21
C ALA A 66 -6.35 8.96 15.73
N LEU A 67 -5.47 9.66 16.46
CA LEU A 67 -5.44 9.65 17.92
C LEU A 67 -6.74 10.21 18.50
N ALA A 68 -7.21 11.34 17.97
CA ALA A 68 -8.48 11.95 18.39
C ALA A 68 -9.67 11.02 18.12
N ALA A 69 -9.72 10.36 16.96
CA ALA A 69 -10.75 9.38 16.65
C ALA A 69 -10.70 8.17 17.60
N LEU A 70 -9.50 7.71 17.98
CA LEU A 70 -9.35 6.64 18.96
C LEU A 70 -9.83 7.09 20.34
N ASP A 71 -9.49 8.30 20.78
CA ASP A 71 -9.97 8.86 22.05
C ASP A 71 -11.50 9.04 22.08
N GLU A 72 -12.10 9.44 20.97
CA GLU A 72 -13.55 9.65 20.88
C GLU A 72 -14.33 8.33 20.87
N HIS A 73 -13.87 7.34 20.12
CA HIS A 73 -14.68 6.14 19.82
C HIS A 73 -14.24 4.88 20.56
N ALA A 74 -12.98 4.81 21.02
CA ALA A 74 -12.46 3.69 21.80
C ALA A 74 -11.41 4.18 22.82
N PRO A 75 -11.82 5.03 23.78
CA PRO A 75 -10.92 5.65 24.75
C PRO A 75 -10.18 4.64 25.63
N ASP A 76 -10.77 3.45 25.82
CA ASP A 76 -10.22 2.38 26.64
C ASP A 76 -10.20 1.03 25.91
N ALA A 77 -9.40 0.12 26.45
CA ALA A 77 -9.21 -1.22 25.91
C ALA A 77 -10.51 -2.03 25.81
N GLY A 78 -11.42 -1.90 26.78
CA GLY A 78 -12.69 -2.63 26.78
C GLY A 78 -13.58 -2.18 25.63
N THR A 79 -13.71 -0.87 25.45
CA THR A 79 -14.45 -0.28 24.33
C THR A 79 -13.85 -0.69 22.99
N LEU A 80 -12.53 -0.62 22.83
CA LEU A 80 -11.83 -1.07 21.61
C LEU A 80 -12.11 -2.54 21.30
N ALA A 81 -12.01 -3.41 22.31
CA ALA A 81 -12.21 -4.84 22.14
C ALA A 81 -13.66 -5.17 21.76
N ALA A 82 -14.65 -4.48 22.36
CA ALA A 82 -16.05 -4.65 22.01
C ALA A 82 -16.34 -4.26 20.55
N VAL A 83 -15.79 -3.14 20.08
CA VAL A 83 -15.98 -2.65 18.70
C VAL A 83 -15.31 -3.59 17.69
N LEU A 84 -14.10 -4.08 17.99
CA LEU A 84 -13.32 -4.91 17.07
C LEU A 84 -13.55 -6.42 17.23
N GLY A 85 -14.36 -6.85 18.20
CA GLY A 85 -14.60 -8.26 18.49
C GLY A 85 -13.34 -9.00 18.97
N ILE A 86 -12.46 -8.31 19.69
CA ILE A 86 -11.20 -8.87 20.21
C ILE A 86 -11.46 -9.55 21.55
N ASP A 87 -10.74 -10.64 21.83
CA ASP A 87 -10.74 -11.29 23.14
C ASP A 87 -10.38 -10.26 24.25
N PRO A 88 -11.21 -10.11 25.30
CA PRO A 88 -10.91 -9.21 26.42
C PRO A 88 -9.53 -9.40 27.04
N ALA A 89 -8.96 -10.61 27.01
CA ALA A 89 -7.61 -10.88 27.49
C ALA A 89 -6.51 -10.18 26.68
N LEU A 90 -6.77 -9.86 25.41
CA LEU A 90 -5.85 -9.15 24.51
C LEU A 90 -6.11 -7.64 24.45
N ALA A 91 -7.24 -7.18 24.99
CA ALA A 91 -7.73 -5.81 24.87
C ALA A 91 -6.69 -4.76 25.30
N GLY A 92 -6.17 -4.86 26.53
CA GLY A 92 -5.19 -3.92 27.07
C GLY A 92 -3.91 -3.86 26.22
N PRO A 93 -3.22 -5.00 26.01
CA PRO A 93 -2.01 -5.06 25.19
C PRO A 93 -2.22 -4.56 23.75
N VAL A 94 -3.39 -4.77 23.14
CA VAL A 94 -3.69 -4.28 21.79
C VAL A 94 -3.91 -2.77 21.81
N HIS A 95 -4.73 -2.25 22.72
CA HIS A 95 -5.01 -0.82 22.83
C HIS A 95 -3.74 0.01 23.02
N GLU A 96 -2.87 -0.41 23.94
CA GLU A 96 -1.57 0.24 24.17
C GLU A 96 -0.70 0.26 22.91
N ARG A 97 -0.65 -0.85 22.17
CA ARG A 97 0.13 -0.96 20.92
C ARG A 97 -0.44 -0.11 19.80
N VAL A 98 -1.77 -0.05 19.66
CA VAL A 98 -2.43 0.81 18.67
C VAL A 98 -2.12 2.27 18.95
N ARG A 99 -2.32 2.74 20.20
CA ARG A 99 -2.00 4.11 20.60
C ARG A 99 -0.52 4.43 20.35
N ALA A 100 0.40 3.57 20.80
CA ALA A 100 1.84 3.75 20.59
C ALA A 100 2.23 3.81 19.10
N LYS A 101 1.52 3.08 18.24
CA LYS A 101 1.76 3.08 16.79
C LYS A 101 1.26 4.38 16.15
N LEU A 102 0.08 4.86 16.49
CA LEU A 102 -0.44 6.14 16.01
C LEU A 102 0.40 7.34 16.48
N GLU A 103 1.04 7.25 17.63
CA GLU A 103 1.97 8.26 18.13
C GLU A 103 3.28 8.30 17.35
N ARG A 104 3.91 7.14 17.12
CA ARG A 104 5.28 7.04 16.57
C ARG A 104 5.33 6.84 15.06
N GLU A 105 4.41 6.05 14.53
CA GLU A 105 4.40 5.57 13.14
C GLU A 105 2.94 5.54 12.61
N PRO A 106 2.22 6.69 12.59
CA PRO A 106 0.83 6.73 12.15
C PRO A 106 0.65 6.32 10.68
N VAL A 107 1.67 6.57 9.85
CA VAL A 107 1.83 6.03 8.50
C VAL A 107 3.22 5.43 8.40
N GLU A 108 3.31 4.16 8.02
CA GLU A 108 4.58 3.42 7.97
C GLU A 108 5.23 3.53 6.58
N ASP A 109 4.44 3.72 5.54
CA ASP A 109 4.88 3.84 4.16
C ASP A 109 3.96 4.83 3.42
N LEU A 110 4.42 6.07 3.30
CA LEU A 110 3.73 7.10 2.52
C LEU A 110 4.32 7.16 1.12
N ARG A 111 3.47 6.99 0.11
CA ARG A 111 3.83 7.03 -1.30
C ARG A 111 3.17 8.24 -1.94
N ILE A 112 3.98 9.09 -2.55
CA ILE A 112 3.49 10.28 -3.25
C ILE A 112 3.33 9.89 -4.71
N ASP A 113 2.10 9.95 -5.18
CA ASP A 113 1.73 9.65 -6.56
C ASP A 113 1.59 10.95 -7.35
N PHE A 114 2.32 11.07 -8.44
CA PHE A 114 2.26 12.22 -9.33
C PHE A 114 1.40 11.96 -10.58
N GLU A 115 1.01 10.70 -10.86
CA GLU A 115 0.11 10.39 -11.98
C GLU A 115 -1.32 10.88 -11.70
N ASP A 116 -1.79 10.72 -10.46
CA ASP A 116 -3.16 11.07 -10.06
C ASP A 116 -3.34 12.54 -9.62
N GLY A 117 -2.24 13.28 -9.39
CA GLY A 117 -2.27 14.66 -8.86
C GLY A 117 -2.36 15.77 -9.91
N TYR A 118 -1.94 15.49 -11.14
CA TYR A 118 -1.96 16.47 -12.24
C TYR A 118 -3.03 16.09 -13.28
N GLY A 119 -4.29 16.22 -12.89
CA GLY A 119 -5.40 16.32 -13.85
C GLY A 119 -5.32 17.64 -14.63
N ALA A 120 -6.22 17.85 -15.60
CA ALA A 120 -6.30 19.12 -16.33
C ALA A 120 -6.63 20.27 -15.37
N ARG A 121 -5.62 21.10 -15.06
CA ARG A 121 -5.79 22.29 -14.22
C ARG A 121 -5.92 23.54 -15.09
N PRO A 122 -6.62 24.59 -14.65
CA PRO A 122 -6.59 25.88 -15.33
C PRO A 122 -5.18 26.49 -15.29
N ASP A 123 -4.75 27.19 -16.35
CA ASP A 123 -3.42 27.82 -16.45
C ASP A 123 -3.01 28.60 -15.18
N ALA A 124 -3.94 29.35 -14.59
CA ALA A 124 -3.65 30.16 -13.40
C ALA A 124 -3.28 29.33 -12.15
N GLU A 125 -3.76 28.08 -12.08
CA GLU A 125 -3.43 27.15 -11.00
C GLU A 125 -2.06 26.48 -11.25
N GLU A 126 -1.74 26.18 -12.51
CA GLU A 126 -0.40 25.70 -12.89
C GLU A 126 0.68 26.77 -12.63
N ASP A 127 0.43 28.02 -13.02
CA ASP A 127 1.35 29.15 -12.83
C ASP A 127 1.64 29.46 -11.35
N ALA A 128 0.69 29.20 -10.45
CA ALA A 128 0.87 29.43 -9.01
C ALA A 128 1.77 28.38 -8.33
N ALA A 129 1.96 27.22 -8.96
CA ALA A 129 2.74 26.10 -8.44
C ALA A 129 4.16 25.98 -9.08
N ALA A 130 4.49 26.83 -10.07
CA ALA A 130 5.78 26.88 -10.76
C ALA A 130 6.87 27.61 -9.96
#